data_AF-A0A959L712-F1
#
_entry.id   AF-A0A959L712-F1
#
_cell.length_a   1.000
_cell.length_b   1.000
_cell.length_c   1.000
_cell.angle_alpha   90.00
_cell.angle_beta   90.00
_cell.angle_gamma   90.00
#
_symmetry.space_group_name_H-M   'P 1'
#
loop_
_entity.id
_entity.type
_entity.pdbx_description
1 polymer ?
#
loop_
_entity_poly.entity_id
_entity_poly.type
_entity_poly.pdbx_seq_one_letter_code
_entity_poly.pdbx_strand_id
1 'polypeptide(L)'
;MTYYLLFAAIVSLGYCLLQIVLVIFWSRIPVPYDQPQRTPSVSIVVAFRDEADHLQALMNALVRQDYPRNKYEVILVDNHSKDDGLNIVRCYAEKHAN
;
A
#
# COMPACT_ATOMS: atom_id res chain seq x y z
N MET A 1 -43.16 -15.93 21.60
CA MET A 1 -42.50 -16.60 20.46
C MET A 1 -42.68 -15.80 19.16
N THR A 2 -43.92 -15.59 18.68
CA THR A 2 -44.19 -14.88 17.41
C THR A 2 -43.66 -13.43 17.36
N TYR A 3 -43.72 -12.70 18.47
CA TYR A 3 -43.24 -11.32 18.54
C TYR A 3 -41.70 -11.20 18.41
N TYR A 4 -40.94 -12.18 18.92
CA TYR A 4 -39.49 -12.22 18.73
C TYR A 4 -39.11 -12.47 17.27
N LEU A 5 -39.86 -13.35 16.58
CA LEU A 5 -39.66 -13.62 15.16
C LEU A 5 -39.94 -12.38 14.30
N LEU A 6 -41.01 -11.63 14.63
CA LEU A 6 -41.34 -10.39 13.94
C LEU A 6 -40.28 -9.31 14.17
N PHE A 7 -39.78 -9.16 15.40
CA PHE A 7 -38.69 -8.24 15.72
C PHE A 7 -37.40 -8.60 14.97
N ALA A 8 -36.99 -9.87 14.98
CA ALA A 8 -35.80 -10.35 14.28
C ALA A 8 -35.91 -10.13 12.75
N ALA A 9 -37.09 -10.34 12.18
CA ALA A 9 -37.34 -10.08 10.76
C ALA A 9 -37.19 -8.60 10.39
N ILE A 10 -37.67 -7.68 11.24
CA ILE A 10 -37.53 -6.23 11.03
C ILE A 10 -36.06 -5.81 11.08
N VAL A 11 -35.31 -6.27 12.09
CA VAL A 11 -33.87 -5.97 12.21
C VAL A 11 -33.10 -6.52 11.00
N SER A 12 -33.41 -7.75 10.57
CA SER A 12 -32.77 -8.37 9.41
C SER A 12 -33.06 -7.61 8.11
N LEU A 13 -34.31 -7.18 7.92
CA LEU A 13 -34.70 -6.37 6.76
C LEU A 13 -34.00 -5.01 6.75
N GLY A 14 -33.91 -4.35 7.91
CA GLY A 14 -33.18 -3.09 8.07
C GLY A 14 -31.69 -3.24 7.77
N TYR A 15 -31.06 -4.33 8.21
CA TYR A 15 -29.66 -4.65 7.90
C TYR A 15 -29.45 -4.90 6.41
N CYS A 16 -30.33 -5.67 5.76
CA CYS A 16 -30.28 -5.89 4.31
C CYS A 16 -30.43 -4.58 3.54
N LEU A 17 -31.35 -3.70 3.94
CA LEU A 17 -31.54 -2.39 3.33
C LEU A 17 -30.28 -1.52 3.47
N LEU A 18 -29.68 -1.48 4.67
CA LEU A 18 -28.42 -0.77 4.90
C LEU A 18 -27.31 -1.27 3.98
N GLN A 19 -27.14 -2.60 3.86
CA GLN A 19 -26.14 -3.21 2.99
C GLN A 19 -26.38 -2.85 1.51
N ILE A 20 -27.63 -2.91 1.03
CA ILE A 20 -27.98 -2.52 -0.33
C ILE A 20 -27.63 -1.06 -0.60
N VAL A 21 -27.97 -0.17 0.34
CA VAL A 21 -27.63 1.26 0.26
C VAL A 21 -26.11 1.44 0.18
N LEU A 22 -25.35 0.81 1.07
CA LEU A 22 -23.88 0.90 1.09
C LEU A 22 -23.27 0.42 -0.23
N VAL A 23 -23.75 -0.70 -0.79
CA VAL A 23 -23.27 -1.20 -2.09
C VAL A 23 -23.61 -0.24 -3.23
N ILE A 24 -24.83 0.32 -3.27
CA ILE A 24 -25.20 1.30 -4.28
C ILE A 24 -24.29 2.52 -4.18
N PHE A 25 -24.11 3.09 -2.99
CA PHE A 25 -23.26 4.27 -2.82
C PHE A 25 -21.79 3.99 -3.12
N TRP A 26 -21.25 2.85 -2.69
CA TRP A 26 -19.89 2.43 -3.01
C TRP A 26 -19.68 2.29 -4.52
N SER A 27 -20.65 1.70 -5.23
CA SER A 27 -20.59 1.54 -6.70
C SER A 27 -20.69 2.85 -7.46
N ARG A 28 -21.15 3.93 -6.80
CA ARG A 28 -21.23 5.28 -7.37
C ARG A 28 -20.05 6.17 -6.99
N ILE A 29 -19.09 5.68 -6.20
CA ILE A 29 -17.86 6.43 -5.96
C ILE A 29 -17.18 6.57 -7.33
N PRO A 30 -17.03 7.80 -7.86
CA PRO A 30 -16.34 7.99 -9.11
C PRO A 30 -14.92 7.51 -8.90
N VAL A 31 -14.52 6.47 -9.64
CA VAL A 31 -13.11 6.11 -9.75
C VAL A 31 -12.49 7.24 -10.57
N PRO A 32 -11.53 8.02 -10.03
CA PRO A 32 -10.83 9.00 -10.83
C PRO A 32 -10.24 8.27 -12.04
N TYR A 33 -10.77 8.57 -13.22
CA TYR A 33 -10.18 8.10 -14.46
C TYR A 33 -9.01 9.03 -14.75
N ASP A 34 -7.88 8.80 -14.06
CA ASP A 34 -6.64 9.35 -14.54
C ASP A 34 -6.37 8.71 -15.90
N GLN A 35 -6.23 9.55 -16.93
CA GLN A 35 -5.59 9.14 -18.16
C GLN A 35 -4.29 8.45 -17.75
N PRO A 36 -4.03 7.20 -18.17
CA PRO A 36 -2.77 6.57 -17.85
C PRO A 36 -1.69 7.41 -18.53
N GLN A 37 -1.01 8.28 -17.77
CA GLN A 37 0.37 8.59 -18.08
C GLN A 37 1.02 7.23 -18.19
N ARG A 38 1.43 6.86 -19.41
CA ARG A 38 1.90 5.49 -19.65
C ARG A 38 3.06 5.09 -18.73
N THR A 39 3.72 6.08 -18.12
CA THR A 39 4.74 5.97 -17.08
C THR A 39 4.89 7.32 -16.34
N PRO A 40 4.16 7.61 -15.24
CA PRO A 40 4.38 8.80 -14.42
C PRO A 40 5.77 8.81 -13.75
N SER A 41 6.16 9.91 -13.11
CA SER A 41 7.29 9.84 -12.16
C SER A 41 6.79 9.34 -10.81
N VAL A 42 7.49 8.38 -10.20
CA VAL A 42 7.06 7.72 -8.94
C VAL A 42 8.16 7.81 -7.89
N SER A 43 7.80 8.18 -6.67
CA SER A 43 8.70 8.10 -5.51
C SER A 43 8.32 6.90 -4.65
N ILE A 44 9.26 5.96 -4.47
CA ILE A 44 9.08 4.78 -3.63
C ILE A 44 9.70 5.08 -2.28
N VAL A 45 8.88 5.36 -1.28
CA VAL A 45 9.33 5.62 0.10
C VAL A 45 9.18 4.35 0.91
N VAL A 46 10.28 3.82 1.45
CA VAL A 46 10.28 2.65 2.33
C VAL A 46 10.82 3.06 3.69
N ALA A 47 9.94 3.10 4.69
CA ALA A 47 10.36 3.18 6.08
C ALA A 47 10.77 1.77 6.55
N PHE A 48 11.91 1.68 7.24
CA PHE A 48 12.39 0.43 7.79
C PHE A 48 12.85 0.61 9.24
N ARG A 49 12.75 -0.45 10.03
CA ARG A 49 13.27 -0.51 11.39
C ARG A 49 13.63 -1.93 11.74
N ASP A 50 14.89 -2.17 12.11
CA ASP A 50 15.36 -3.50 12.53
C ASP A 50 15.12 -4.59 11.43
N GLU A 51 15.38 -4.23 10.16
CA GLU A 51 15.11 -5.05 8.95
C GLU A 51 16.40 -5.43 8.18
N ALA A 52 17.56 -5.49 8.84
CA ALA A 52 18.86 -5.79 8.21
C ALA A 52 18.83 -7.01 7.27
N ASP A 53 18.16 -8.09 7.69
CA ASP A 53 18.11 -9.35 6.95
C ASP A 53 17.33 -9.24 5.62
N HIS A 54 16.42 -8.27 5.50
CA HIS A 54 15.55 -8.11 4.33
C HIS A 54 15.99 -6.99 3.39
N LEU A 55 16.71 -6.00 3.90
CA LEU A 55 17.09 -4.79 3.15
C LEU A 55 17.85 -5.10 1.87
N GLN A 56 18.79 -6.05 1.89
CA GLN A 56 19.56 -6.42 0.70
C GLN A 56 18.67 -7.00 -0.41
N ALA A 57 17.72 -7.86 -0.06
CA ALA A 57 16.78 -8.46 -1.00
C ALA A 57 15.81 -7.41 -1.55
N LEU A 58 15.30 -6.53 -0.68
CA LEU A 58 14.43 -5.41 -1.05
C LEU A 58 15.10 -4.48 -2.06
N MET A 59 16.31 -3.98 -1.76
CA MET A 59 17.02 -3.05 -2.65
C MET A 59 17.33 -3.69 -4.00
N ASN A 60 17.73 -4.98 -4.01
CA ASN A 60 17.93 -5.73 -5.25
C ASN A 60 16.64 -5.86 -6.08
N ALA A 61 15.48 -6.04 -5.44
CA ALA A 61 14.20 -6.08 -6.13
C ALA A 61 13.83 -4.70 -6.71
N LEU A 62 14.06 -3.62 -5.97
CA LEU A 62 13.78 -2.24 -6.39
C LEU A 62 14.66 -1.79 -7.57
N VAL A 63 15.89 -2.28 -7.68
CA VAL A 63 16.80 -1.97 -8.81
C VAL A 63 16.44 -2.76 -10.07
N ARG A 64 15.72 -3.88 -9.93
CA ARG A 64 15.33 -4.80 -11.02
C ARG A 64 13.90 -4.56 -11.54
N GLN A 65 13.28 -3.45 -11.17
CA GLN A 65 11.98 -3.08 -11.71
C GLN A 65 12.07 -2.86 -13.23
N ASP A 66 11.01 -3.21 -13.94
CA ASP A 66 10.81 -2.91 -15.36
C ASP A 66 10.41 -1.43 -15.60
N TYR A 67 10.22 -0.67 -14.52
CA TYR A 67 9.99 0.77 -14.55
C TYR A 67 11.24 1.54 -15.02
N PRO A 68 11.11 2.56 -15.89
CA PRO A 68 12.26 3.33 -16.36
C PRO A 68 13.03 3.98 -15.20
N ARG A 69 14.34 3.72 -15.09
CA ARG A 69 15.19 4.24 -13.99
C ARG A 69 15.18 5.75 -13.81
N ASN A 70 14.95 6.50 -14.88
CA ASN A 70 14.86 7.96 -14.84
C ASN A 70 13.45 8.48 -14.45
N LYS A 71 12.52 7.58 -14.13
CA LYS A 71 11.14 7.89 -13.75
C LYS A 71 10.77 7.41 -12.35
N TYR A 72 11.71 6.85 -11.61
CA TYR A 72 11.46 6.60 -10.20
C TYR A 72 12.68 6.91 -9.33
N GLU A 73 12.39 7.23 -8.09
CA GLU A 73 13.37 7.34 -7.03
C GLU A 73 12.99 6.41 -5.89
N VAL A 74 13.99 5.99 -5.11
CA VAL A 74 13.80 5.17 -3.92
C VAL A 74 14.34 5.94 -2.72
N ILE A 75 13.49 6.17 -1.73
CA ILE A 75 13.82 6.87 -0.49
C ILE A 75 13.69 5.88 0.66
N LEU A 76 14.82 5.46 1.22
CA LEU A 76 14.87 4.57 2.37
C LEU A 76 14.96 5.42 3.64
N VAL A 77 14.00 5.24 4.55
CA VAL A 77 13.89 6.03 5.80
C VAL A 77 14.11 5.10 6.98
N ASP A 78 15.26 5.25 7.65
CA ASP A 78 15.55 4.54 8.90
C ASP A 78 14.72 5.12 10.05
N ASN A 79 13.94 4.28 10.73
CA ASN A 79 13.16 4.63 11.90
C ASN A 79 13.87 4.18 13.18
N HIS A 80 15.06 4.74 13.41
CA HIS A 80 15.89 4.46 14.59
C HIS A 80 16.17 2.98 14.81
N SER A 81 16.65 2.29 13.77
CA SER A 81 17.08 0.89 13.88
C SER A 81 18.22 0.74 14.89
N LYS A 82 18.23 -0.40 15.57
CA LYS A 82 19.29 -0.84 16.48
C LYS A 82 20.19 -1.90 15.85
N ASP A 83 19.76 -2.49 14.75
CA ASP A 83 20.53 -3.43 13.96
C ASP A 83 21.43 -2.73 12.92
N ASP A 84 22.04 -3.51 12.04
CA ASP A 84 22.98 -3.01 11.02
C ASP A 84 22.30 -2.47 9.76
N GLY A 85 20.96 -2.34 9.75
CA GLY A 85 20.18 -1.99 8.56
C GLY A 85 20.62 -0.67 7.92
N LEU A 86 20.92 0.35 8.73
CA LEU A 86 21.38 1.65 8.23
C LEU A 86 22.72 1.54 7.48
N ASN A 87 23.65 0.71 7.96
CA ASN A 87 24.95 0.51 7.32
C ASN A 87 24.79 -0.25 6.00
N ILE A 88 23.94 -1.29 5.98
CA ILE A 88 23.62 -2.04 4.76
C ILE A 88 23.09 -1.09 3.68
N VAL A 89 22.15 -0.20 4.04
CA VAL A 89 21.60 0.79 3.11
C VAL A 89 22.68 1.75 2.58
N ARG A 90 23.54 2.28 3.46
CA ARG A 90 24.62 3.21 3.06
C ARG A 90 25.60 2.55 2.10
N CYS A 91 26.08 1.35 2.42
CA CYS A 91 27.00 0.61 1.56
C CYS A 91 26.36 0.25 0.22
N TYR A 92 25.05 -0.01 0.19
CA TYR A 92 24.35 -0.28 -1.06
C TYR A 92 24.24 0.96 -1.94
N ALA A 93 23.91 2.11 -1.33
CA ALA A 93 23.78 3.40 -2.00
C ALA A 93 25.10 3.86 -2.63
N GLU A 94 26.24 3.66 -1.95
CA GLU A 94 27.57 3.99 -2.50
C GLU A 94 27.89 3.20 -3.77
N LYS A 95 27.50 1.92 -3.82
CA LYS A 95 27.74 1.05 -4.99
C LYS A 95 26.83 1.35 -6.18
N HIS A 96 25.69 2.00 -5.92
CA HIS A 96 24.64 2.26 -6.91
C HIS A 96 24.26 3.74 -6.97
N ALA A 97 25.20 4.62 -6.64
CA ALA A 97 25.01 6.05 -6.77
C ALA A 97 24.68 6.37 -8.24
N ASN A 98 23.54 7.03 -8.46
CA ASN A 98 23.17 7.58 -9.76
C ASN A 98 24.14 8.67 -10.20
#